data_AF-A0A351FPM2-F1
#
_entry.id   AF-A0A351FPM2-F1
#
_cell.length_a   1.000
_cell.length_b   1.000
_cell.length_c   1.000
_cell.angle_alpha   90.00
_cell.angle_beta   90.00
_cell.angle_gamma   90.00
#
_symmetry.space_group_name_H-M   'P 1'
#
loop_
_entity.id
_entity.type
_entity.pdbx_description
1 polymer ?
#
loop_
_entity_poly.entity_id
_entity_poly.type
_entity_poly.pdbx_seq_one_letter_code
_entity_poly.pdbx_strand_id
1 'polypeptide(L)'
;TIVPKEALEEVNSQIEALSGTPAKGTRPKPATASTQLLGITKASVQSQSFISAASFQETTKVLTEAALAGKVDQLVGLKENVILGHLIPAGTGFRSFQESEVRYRPEALQAMAAQTERALETSFPLLRESGGNGSEDGNGTAPPADATSEGESAPAPTDDLGGPSQSLDSLLGGGGTADE
;
A
#
# COMPACT_ATOMS: atom_id res chain seq x y z
N THR A 1 22.76 12.05 12.17
CA THR A 1 21.33 11.91 12.48
C THR A 1 20.62 13.15 12.01
N ILE A 2 19.54 13.00 11.24
CA ILE A 2 18.72 14.14 10.82
C ILE A 2 17.74 14.40 11.97
N VAL A 3 17.69 15.63 12.46
CA VAL A 3 16.84 16.04 13.59
C VAL A 3 15.92 17.15 13.11
N PRO A 4 14.62 17.14 13.46
CA PRO A 4 13.73 18.25 13.16
C PRO A 4 14.24 19.55 13.80
N LYS A 5 14.03 20.68 13.10
CA LYS A 5 14.54 21.99 13.54
C LYS A 5 14.00 22.39 14.92
N GLU A 6 12.73 22.12 15.18
CA GLU A 6 12.06 22.40 16.45
C GLU A 6 12.76 21.70 17.62
N ALA A 7 13.05 20.40 17.49
CA ALA A 7 13.76 19.66 18.53
C ALA A 7 15.20 20.16 18.76
N LEU A 8 15.86 20.68 17.71
CA LEU A 8 17.19 21.27 17.84
C LEU A 8 17.15 22.62 18.58
N GLU A 9 16.13 23.43 18.33
CA GLU A 9 15.92 24.73 19.00
C GLU A 9 15.54 24.55 20.48
N GLU A 10 14.67 23.60 20.81
CA GLU A 10 14.31 23.27 22.20
C GLU A 10 15.53 22.80 23.01
N VAL A 11 16.33 21.88 22.47
CA VAL A 11 17.55 21.40 23.14
C VAL A 11 18.58 22.51 23.28
N ASN A 12 18.72 23.37 22.27
CA ASN A 12 19.60 24.54 22.36
C ASN A 12 19.13 25.52 23.44
N SER A 13 17.82 25.75 23.59
CA SER A 13 17.27 26.61 24.65
C SER A 13 17.55 26.05 26.05
N GLN A 14 17.51 24.73 26.22
CA GLN A 14 17.88 24.06 27.48
C GLN A 14 19.38 24.17 27.74
N ILE A 15 20.23 24.01 26.71
CA ILE A 15 21.69 24.17 26.84
C ILE A 15 22.06 25.61 27.21
N GLU A 16 21.35 26.61 26.67
CA GLU A 16 21.52 28.02 27.02
C GLU A 16 21.10 28.30 28.47
N ALA A 17 20.02 27.68 28.96
CA ALA A 17 19.60 27.76 30.36
C ALA A 17 20.62 27.13 31.34
N LEU A 18 21.34 26.10 30.89
CA LEU A 18 22.44 25.46 31.61
C LEU A 18 23.81 26.13 31.34
N SER A 19 23.83 27.31 30.71
CA SER A 19 25.03 28.12 30.42
C SER A 19 26.10 27.42 29.54
N GLY A 20 25.68 26.49 28.68
CA GLY A 20 26.52 25.77 27.72
C GLY A 20 26.58 26.44 26.34
N THR A 21 27.41 25.92 25.44
CA THR A 21 27.54 26.41 24.05
C THR A 21 26.47 25.79 23.13
N PRO A 22 25.75 26.58 22.32
CA PRO A 22 24.68 26.07 21.46
C PRO A 22 25.22 25.24 20.29
N ALA A 23 24.46 24.22 19.90
CA ALA A 23 24.81 23.35 18.77
C ALA A 23 24.45 24.00 17.43
N LYS A 24 25.42 24.01 16.49
CA LYS A 24 25.21 24.51 15.12
C LYS A 24 24.78 23.37 14.19
N GLY A 25 23.61 23.51 13.56
CA GLY A 25 23.12 22.60 12.54
C GLY A 25 23.44 23.06 11.12
N THR A 26 23.85 22.14 10.23
CA THR A 26 23.96 22.39 8.79
C THR A 26 22.81 21.68 8.06
N ARG A 27 22.41 22.21 6.89
CA ARG A 27 21.41 21.53 6.05
C ARG A 27 21.99 20.22 5.52
N PRO A 28 21.27 19.10 5.63
CA PRO A 28 21.72 17.84 5.07
C PRO A 28 21.80 17.94 3.54
N LYS A 29 22.85 17.37 2.94
CA LYS A 29 22.95 17.23 1.48
C LYS A 29 21.98 16.14 1.01
N PRO A 30 21.35 16.27 -0.16
CA PRO A 30 20.49 15.23 -0.70
C PRO A 30 21.30 13.96 -0.96
N ALA A 31 20.69 12.80 -0.73
CA ALA A 31 21.32 11.52 -1.01
C ALA A 31 21.50 11.32 -2.53
N THR A 32 22.71 10.95 -2.94
CA THR A 32 23.02 10.53 -4.32
C THR A 32 23.26 9.03 -4.33
N ALA A 33 22.68 8.31 -5.28
CA ALA A 33 22.88 6.87 -5.44
C ALA A 33 23.46 6.55 -6.83
N SER A 34 24.21 5.46 -6.93
CA SER A 34 24.68 4.89 -8.19
C SER A 34 24.31 3.42 -8.27
N THR A 35 23.93 2.97 -9.46
CA THR A 35 23.60 1.56 -9.70
C THR A 35 24.89 0.72 -9.72
N GLN A 36 24.90 -0.38 -8.98
CA GLN A 36 26.01 -1.33 -8.96
C GLN A 36 25.60 -2.65 -9.61
N LEU A 37 26.44 -3.19 -10.50
CA LEU A 37 26.23 -4.50 -11.09
C LEU A 37 26.82 -5.57 -10.18
N LEU A 38 25.99 -6.52 -9.75
CA LEU A 38 26.36 -7.63 -8.87
C LEU A 38 26.13 -8.96 -9.60
N GLY A 39 27.04 -9.92 -9.41
CA GLY A 39 26.84 -11.28 -9.88
C GLY A 39 25.75 -12.01 -9.09
N ILE A 40 25.14 -13.03 -9.70
CA ILE A 40 23.99 -13.77 -9.13
C ILE A 40 24.27 -14.31 -7.72
N THR A 41 25.47 -14.83 -7.48
CA THR A 41 25.88 -15.39 -6.17
C THR A 41 25.90 -14.31 -5.09
N LYS A 42 26.52 -13.17 -5.39
CA LYS A 42 26.65 -12.06 -4.44
C LYS A 42 25.29 -11.39 -4.18
N ALA A 43 24.46 -11.26 -5.21
CA ALA A 43 23.10 -10.77 -5.07
C ALA A 43 22.23 -11.70 -4.20
N SER A 44 22.37 -13.02 -4.37
CA SER A 44 21.57 -14.01 -3.63
C SER A 44 21.88 -14.05 -2.13
N VAL A 45 23.15 -13.86 -1.75
CA VAL A 45 23.57 -13.80 -0.33
C VAL A 45 23.08 -12.50 0.34
N GLN A 46 22.87 -11.43 -0.42
CA GLN A 46 22.36 -10.14 0.07
C GLN A 46 20.83 -10.06 0.15
N SER A 47 20.13 -11.20 0.13
CA SER A 47 18.68 -11.24 0.33
C SER A 47 18.29 -10.67 1.70
N GLN A 48 17.09 -10.09 1.78
CA GLN A 48 16.53 -9.57 3.02
C GLN A 48 16.24 -10.68 4.04
N SER A 49 15.82 -11.85 3.54
CA SER A 49 15.65 -13.03 4.37
C SER A 49 16.98 -13.74 4.59
N PHE A 50 17.35 -13.90 5.86
CA PHE A 50 18.54 -14.66 6.22
C PHE A 50 18.33 -16.18 6.04
N ILE A 51 17.09 -16.69 6.16
CA ILE A 51 16.77 -18.10 5.95
C ILE A 51 16.96 -18.47 4.47
N SER A 52 16.47 -17.62 3.57
CA SER A 52 16.65 -17.77 2.13
C SER A 52 18.10 -17.59 1.68
N ALA A 53 18.81 -16.60 2.25
CA ALA A 53 20.22 -16.36 1.96
C ALA A 53 21.10 -17.53 2.43
N ALA A 54 20.91 -18.01 3.66
CA ALA A 54 21.72 -19.07 4.27
C ALA A 54 21.57 -20.44 3.57
N SER A 55 20.45 -20.65 2.88
CA SER A 55 20.15 -21.88 2.15
C SER A 55 20.67 -21.89 0.71
N PHE A 56 21.30 -20.82 0.22
CA PHE A 56 22.02 -20.86 -1.06
C PHE A 56 23.44 -21.39 -0.83
N GLN A 57 24.28 -20.60 -0.13
CA GLN A 57 25.67 -20.91 0.24
C GLN A 57 26.07 -20.06 1.47
N GLU A 58 27.29 -20.26 2.01
CA GLU A 58 27.86 -19.46 3.11
C GLU A 58 27.03 -19.44 4.42
N THR A 59 26.32 -20.54 4.72
CA THR A 59 25.35 -20.66 5.83
C THR A 59 25.88 -20.14 7.17
N THR A 60 27.09 -20.53 7.57
CA THR A 60 27.68 -20.11 8.86
C THR A 60 27.80 -18.59 8.95
N LYS A 61 28.30 -17.94 7.89
CA LYS A 61 28.50 -16.49 7.86
C LYS A 61 27.16 -15.76 7.94
N VAL A 62 26.19 -16.16 7.11
CA VAL A 62 24.86 -15.53 7.07
C VAL A 62 24.15 -15.65 8.42
N LEU A 63 24.18 -16.83 9.06
CA LEU A 63 23.54 -17.03 10.36
C LEU A 63 24.24 -16.24 11.47
N THR A 64 25.57 -16.15 11.46
CA THR A 64 26.29 -15.36 12.46
C THR A 64 26.00 -13.86 12.35
N GLU A 65 25.98 -13.31 11.14
CA GLU A 65 25.64 -11.90 10.92
C GLU A 65 24.19 -11.60 11.32
N ALA A 66 23.25 -12.50 11.01
CA ALA A 66 21.85 -12.37 11.41
C ALA A 66 21.68 -12.42 12.94
N ALA A 67 22.38 -13.33 13.62
CA ALA A 67 22.36 -13.45 15.07
C ALA A 67 22.97 -12.22 15.77
N LEU A 68 24.10 -11.71 15.27
CA LEU A 68 24.74 -10.49 15.80
C LEU A 68 23.85 -9.26 15.63
N ALA A 69 23.15 -9.15 14.51
CA ALA A 69 22.24 -8.04 14.23
C ALA A 69 20.83 -8.24 14.84
N GLY A 70 20.54 -9.39 15.45
CA GLY A 70 19.22 -9.72 15.98
C GLY A 70 18.11 -9.68 14.92
N LYS A 71 18.42 -10.08 13.67
CA LYS A 71 17.46 -9.99 12.56
C LYS A 71 16.29 -10.96 12.75
N VAL A 72 15.09 -10.49 12.41
CA VAL A 72 13.87 -11.30 12.37
C VAL A 72 13.44 -11.47 10.92
N ASP A 73 13.14 -12.71 10.53
CA ASP A 73 12.67 -13.03 9.19
C ASP A 73 11.13 -12.99 9.15
N GLN A 74 10.58 -12.18 8.26
CA GLN A 74 9.13 -11.98 8.14
C GLN A 74 8.46 -12.98 7.17
N LEU A 75 9.22 -13.92 6.60
CA LEU A 75 8.69 -15.01 5.75
C LEU A 75 7.85 -14.50 4.57
N VAL A 76 8.25 -13.39 3.96
CA VAL A 76 7.55 -12.81 2.81
C VAL A 76 7.96 -13.49 1.51
N GLY A 77 9.13 -14.12 1.47
CA GLY A 77 9.71 -14.76 0.31
C GLY A 77 9.19 -16.16 0.05
N LEU A 78 9.36 -16.62 -1.19
CA LEU A 78 8.98 -17.98 -1.58
C LEU A 78 9.82 -19.03 -0.84
N LYS A 79 11.15 -18.85 -0.85
CA LYS A 79 12.10 -19.88 -0.39
C LYS A 79 12.03 -20.11 1.11
N GLU A 80 11.86 -19.06 1.93
CA GLU A 80 11.64 -19.22 3.37
C GLU A 80 10.43 -20.11 3.67
N ASN A 81 9.30 -19.82 3.03
CA ASN A 81 8.06 -20.56 3.27
C ASN A 81 8.18 -22.02 2.83
N VAL A 82 8.87 -22.29 1.70
CA VAL A 82 9.16 -23.67 1.28
C VAL A 82 10.01 -24.41 2.31
N ILE A 83 11.06 -23.76 2.84
CA ILE A 83 11.97 -24.39 3.81
C ILE A 83 11.24 -24.72 5.12
N LEU A 84 10.34 -23.84 5.57
CA LEU A 84 9.58 -24.01 6.81
C LEU A 84 8.32 -24.88 6.63
N GLY A 85 7.92 -25.19 5.40
CA GLY A 85 6.71 -25.95 5.11
C GLY A 85 5.41 -25.14 5.19
N HIS A 86 5.50 -23.81 5.09
CA HIS A 86 4.36 -22.92 4.97
C HIS A 86 3.86 -22.82 3.52
N LEU A 87 2.62 -22.35 3.36
CA LEU A 87 2.07 -22.08 2.04
C LEU A 87 2.85 -20.94 1.37
N ILE A 88 3.35 -21.19 0.16
CA ILE A 88 4.11 -20.17 -0.58
C ILE A 88 3.22 -18.99 -0.98
N PRO A 89 3.74 -17.75 -0.99
CA PRO A 89 3.00 -16.56 -1.39
C PRO A 89 2.89 -16.45 -2.93
N ALA A 90 2.50 -17.54 -3.59
CA ALA A 90 2.32 -17.63 -5.03
C ALA A 90 1.20 -18.61 -5.37
N GLY A 91 0.51 -18.36 -6.50
CA GLY A 91 -0.57 -19.21 -6.97
C GLY A 91 -1.68 -19.36 -5.94
N THR A 92 -1.94 -20.60 -5.50
CA THR A 92 -3.01 -20.92 -4.53
C THR A 92 -2.80 -20.30 -3.16
N GLY A 93 -1.56 -19.99 -2.77
CA GLY A 93 -1.25 -19.32 -1.51
C GLY A 93 -1.52 -17.82 -1.48
N PHE A 94 -1.88 -17.24 -2.62
CA PHE A 94 -2.23 -15.82 -2.72
C PHE A 94 -3.75 -15.58 -2.77
N ARG A 95 -4.58 -16.64 -2.69
CA ARG A 95 -6.05 -16.51 -2.75
C ARG A 95 -6.61 -15.58 -1.69
N SER A 96 -6.15 -15.72 -0.44
CA SER A 96 -6.61 -14.85 0.65
C SER A 96 -6.36 -13.37 0.38
N PHE A 97 -5.25 -13.02 -0.30
CA PHE A 97 -4.96 -11.64 -0.70
C PHE A 97 -5.76 -11.21 -1.93
N GLN A 98 -6.03 -12.11 -2.88
CA GLN A 98 -6.88 -11.83 -4.05
C GLN A 98 -8.36 -11.66 -3.70
N GLU A 99 -8.84 -12.44 -2.73
CA GLU A 99 -10.21 -12.43 -2.21
C GLU A 99 -10.41 -11.39 -1.11
N SER A 100 -9.32 -10.74 -0.66
CA SER A 100 -9.40 -9.66 0.33
C SER A 100 -9.95 -8.39 -0.31
N GLU A 101 -11.12 -7.95 0.14
CA GLU A 101 -11.69 -6.67 -0.22
C GLU A 101 -11.15 -5.55 0.69
N VAL A 102 -10.71 -4.44 0.08
CA VAL A 102 -10.31 -3.24 0.83
C VAL A 102 -11.55 -2.53 1.33
N ARG A 103 -11.95 -2.82 2.56
CA ARG A 103 -13.08 -2.13 3.20
C ARG A 103 -12.61 -0.80 3.78
N TYR A 104 -12.91 0.28 3.10
CA TYR A 104 -12.71 1.62 3.64
C TYR A 104 -13.62 1.84 4.85
N ARG A 105 -13.04 2.24 5.98
CA ARG A 105 -13.83 2.69 7.13
C ARG A 105 -14.35 4.10 6.81
N PRO A 106 -15.68 4.33 6.82
CA PRO A 106 -16.24 5.64 6.44
C PRO A 106 -15.73 6.77 7.35
N GLU A 107 -15.53 6.50 8.64
CA GLU A 107 -14.99 7.47 9.60
C GLU A 107 -13.55 7.91 9.25
N ALA A 108 -12.71 7.00 8.75
CA ALA A 108 -11.33 7.32 8.39
C ALA A 108 -11.28 8.18 7.11
N LEU A 109 -12.16 7.93 6.13
CA LEU A 109 -12.29 8.75 4.93
C LEU A 109 -12.74 10.17 5.28
N GLN A 110 -13.71 10.32 6.17
CA GLN A 110 -14.20 11.63 6.61
C GLN A 110 -13.11 12.41 7.38
N ALA A 111 -12.35 11.74 8.25
CA ALA A 111 -11.24 12.37 8.96
C ALA A 111 -10.14 12.85 8.02
N MET A 112 -9.80 12.07 6.99
CA MET A 112 -8.82 12.45 5.96
C MET A 112 -9.34 13.60 5.09
N ALA A 113 -10.61 13.57 4.71
CA ALA A 113 -11.25 14.65 3.96
C ALA A 113 -11.26 15.97 4.76
N ALA A 114 -11.64 15.93 6.04
CA ALA A 114 -11.63 17.12 6.92
C ALA A 114 -10.22 17.68 7.14
N GLN A 115 -9.20 16.83 7.21
CA GLN A 115 -7.81 17.28 7.27
C GLN A 115 -7.36 17.94 5.96
N THR A 116 -7.74 17.34 4.82
CA THR A 116 -7.43 17.86 3.49
C THR A 116 -8.12 19.21 3.26
N GLU A 117 -9.37 19.35 3.69
CA GLU A 117 -10.14 20.59 3.62
C GLU A 117 -9.49 21.70 4.45
N ARG A 118 -9.12 21.43 5.70
CA ARG A 118 -8.39 22.39 6.55
C ARG A 118 -7.03 22.79 5.97
N ALA A 119 -6.33 21.84 5.34
CA ALA A 119 -5.06 22.11 4.66
C ALA A 119 -5.25 22.95 3.38
N LEU A 120 -6.36 22.74 2.66
CA LEU A 120 -6.77 23.55 1.50
C LEU A 120 -7.17 24.96 1.91
N GLU A 121 -7.94 25.12 2.99
CA GLU A 121 -8.33 26.44 3.53
C GLU A 121 -7.12 27.27 3.96
N THR A 122 -6.12 26.63 4.57
CA THR A 122 -4.87 27.31 4.96
C THR A 122 -3.99 27.66 3.76
N SER A 123 -4.06 26.88 2.67
CA SER A 123 -3.26 27.12 1.47
C SER A 123 -3.93 28.04 0.43
N PHE A 124 -5.26 28.13 0.41
CA PHE A 124 -6.01 28.98 -0.53
C PHE A 124 -7.07 29.86 0.16
N PRO A 125 -6.66 30.99 0.77
CA PRO A 125 -7.55 31.88 1.51
C PRO A 125 -8.68 32.54 0.70
N LEU A 126 -8.54 32.63 -0.64
CA LEU A 126 -9.53 33.25 -1.53
C LEU A 126 -10.78 32.39 -1.81
N LEU A 127 -10.73 31.10 -1.47
CA LEU A 127 -11.84 30.17 -1.70
C LEU A 127 -13.10 30.54 -0.89
N ARG A 128 -12.93 31.28 0.20
CA ARG A 128 -14.01 31.72 1.09
C ARG A 128 -14.77 32.95 0.57
N GLU A 129 -14.16 33.74 -0.31
CA GLU A 129 -14.68 35.07 -0.69
C GLU A 129 -15.62 35.03 -1.91
N SER A 130 -15.56 33.95 -2.72
CA SER A 130 -16.45 33.78 -3.89
C SER A 130 -17.86 33.25 -3.55
N GLY A 131 -18.14 32.95 -2.28
CA GLY A 131 -19.39 32.30 -1.84
C GLY A 131 -20.48 33.24 -1.30
N GLY A 132 -20.30 34.57 -1.33
CA GLY A 132 -21.23 35.47 -0.64
C GLY A 132 -21.30 36.89 -1.19
N ASN A 133 -21.99 37.08 -2.33
CA ASN A 133 -22.96 38.15 -2.56
C ASN A 133 -23.44 38.14 -4.02
N GLY A 134 -24.75 37.99 -4.23
CA GLY A 134 -25.37 38.18 -5.55
C GLY A 134 -26.77 37.59 -5.64
N SER A 135 -27.76 38.27 -5.06
CA SER A 135 -29.17 38.06 -5.41
C SER A 135 -29.50 38.79 -6.72
N GLU A 136 -30.11 38.03 -7.63
CA GLU A 136 -30.99 38.40 -8.74
C GLU A 136 -30.41 38.77 -10.12
N ASP A 137 -31.05 38.15 -11.13
CA ASP A 137 -31.11 38.41 -12.57
C ASP A 137 -30.06 37.83 -13.55
N GLY A 138 -30.50 36.79 -14.28
CA GLY A 138 -30.46 36.76 -15.74
C GLY A 138 -29.13 36.47 -16.47
N ASN A 139 -29.10 35.28 -17.10
CA ASN A 139 -28.41 34.93 -18.37
C ASN A 139 -26.89 34.65 -18.37
N GLY A 140 -26.53 33.41 -18.75
CA GLY A 140 -25.24 32.98 -19.33
C GLY A 140 -24.02 33.06 -18.40
N THR A 141 -23.08 32.13 -18.31
CA THR A 141 -22.62 31.06 -19.18
C THR A 141 -21.75 30.17 -18.31
N ALA A 142 -21.98 28.86 -18.31
CA ALA A 142 -21.12 27.89 -17.65
C ALA A 142 -19.74 27.80 -18.34
N PRO A 143 -18.61 27.61 -17.63
CA PRO A 143 -17.42 27.03 -18.22
C PRO A 143 -17.51 25.49 -18.19
N PRO A 144 -16.87 24.80 -19.15
CA PRO A 144 -17.21 23.43 -19.49
C PRO A 144 -16.67 22.41 -18.47
N ALA A 145 -17.54 21.45 -18.13
CA ALA A 145 -17.15 20.18 -17.58
C ALA A 145 -16.42 19.37 -18.67
N ASP A 146 -15.23 18.88 -18.36
CA ASP A 146 -14.64 17.75 -19.05
C ASP A 146 -14.15 16.74 -18.01
N ALA A 147 -14.87 15.63 -17.92
CA ALA A 147 -14.41 14.29 -17.54
C ALA A 147 -15.64 13.40 -17.29
N THR A 148 -16.02 12.71 -18.35
CA THR A 148 -16.76 11.45 -18.38
C THR A 148 -16.68 10.60 -17.09
N SER A 149 -17.84 10.21 -16.54
CA SER A 149 -18.12 8.84 -16.14
C SER A 149 -19.62 8.67 -15.89
N GLU A 150 -20.24 7.82 -16.71
CA GLU A 150 -21.59 7.35 -16.53
C GLU A 150 -21.66 6.48 -15.26
N GLY A 151 -22.63 6.78 -14.41
CA GLY A 151 -22.94 6.02 -13.20
C GLY A 151 -24.43 6.16 -12.93
N GLU A 152 -25.24 5.50 -13.74
CA GLU A 152 -26.69 5.46 -13.56
C GLU A 152 -27.04 4.63 -12.31
N SER A 153 -27.92 5.23 -11.51
CA SER A 153 -28.46 4.73 -10.26
C SER A 153 -29.27 3.43 -10.43
N ALA A 154 -29.17 2.58 -9.42
CA ALA A 154 -29.98 1.38 -9.18
C ALA A 154 -31.51 1.62 -9.25
N PRO A 155 -32.31 0.54 -9.33
CA PRO A 155 -32.90 0.04 -8.08
C PRO A 155 -32.96 -1.50 -7.95
N ALA A 156 -32.85 -1.99 -6.72
CA ALA A 156 -33.18 -3.37 -6.30
C ALA A 156 -34.68 -3.47 -5.92
N PRO A 157 -35.24 -4.62 -5.47
CA PRO A 157 -34.91 -6.04 -5.67
C PRO A 157 -36.13 -6.88 -6.15
N THR A 158 -35.92 -8.05 -6.75
CA THR A 158 -36.94 -9.12 -6.79
C THR A 158 -36.29 -10.48 -6.60
N ASP A 159 -36.66 -11.14 -5.50
CA ASP A 159 -36.44 -12.56 -5.24
C ASP A 159 -37.05 -13.41 -6.37
N ASP A 160 -36.28 -14.36 -6.91
CA ASP A 160 -36.85 -15.60 -7.43
C ASP A 160 -35.89 -16.77 -7.20
N LEU A 161 -36.31 -17.67 -6.31
CA LEU A 161 -35.71 -18.95 -6.02
C LEU A 161 -36.35 -19.99 -6.95
N GLY A 162 -35.56 -20.61 -7.84
CA GLY A 162 -35.89 -21.96 -8.35
C GLY A 162 -35.55 -22.25 -9.81
N GLY A 163 -34.60 -23.18 -10.04
CA GLY A 163 -34.46 -23.87 -11.32
C GLY A 163 -33.13 -24.63 -11.44
N PRO A 164 -33.12 -25.92 -11.83
CA PRO A 164 -32.09 -26.86 -11.43
C PRO A 164 -30.82 -26.81 -12.28
N SER A 165 -29.71 -27.14 -11.62
CA SER A 165 -28.41 -27.46 -12.20
C SER A 165 -28.55 -28.48 -13.34
N GLN A 166 -28.18 -28.10 -14.55
CA GLN A 166 -27.94 -29.05 -15.62
C GLN A 166 -26.68 -29.85 -15.26
N SER A 167 -26.86 -31.15 -15.04
CA SER A 167 -25.78 -32.10 -14.83
C SER A 167 -25.02 -32.34 -16.13
N LEU A 168 -23.69 -32.50 -16.02
CA LEU A 168 -22.74 -32.75 -17.11
C LEU A 168 -23.04 -34.01 -17.95
N ASP A 169 -24.00 -34.84 -17.55
CA ASP A 169 -24.45 -36.05 -18.28
C ASP A 169 -25.30 -35.74 -19.53
N SER A 170 -25.89 -34.55 -19.65
CA SER A 170 -26.70 -34.19 -20.82
C SER A 170 -25.87 -33.76 -22.04
N LEU A 171 -24.56 -33.56 -21.89
CA LEU A 171 -23.65 -33.17 -22.98
C LEU A 171 -23.06 -34.37 -23.75
N LEU A 172 -23.18 -35.58 -23.21
CA LEU A 172 -22.60 -36.81 -23.77
C LEU A 172 -23.67 -37.86 -24.08
N GLY A 173 -24.81 -37.41 -24.62
CA GLY A 173 -25.89 -38.27 -25.10
C GLY A 173 -25.37 -39.39 -26.00
N GLY A 174 -25.41 -40.61 -25.45
CA GLY A 174 -25.14 -41.85 -26.13
C GLY A 174 -26.16 -42.13 -27.22
N GLY A 175 -25.67 -42.63 -28.35
CA GLY A 175 -26.47 -43.24 -29.39
C GLY A 175 -26.12 -44.72 -29.51
N GLY A 176 -27.14 -45.58 -29.40
CA GLY A 176 -27.14 -46.88 -30.06
C GLY A 176 -27.30 -48.10 -29.15
N THR A 177 -28.51 -48.31 -28.62
CA THR A 177 -29.05 -49.66 -28.42
C THR A 177 -29.54 -50.20 -29.76
N ALA A 178 -29.15 -51.42 -30.13
CA ALA A 178 -29.89 -52.24 -31.07
C ALA A 178 -29.80 -53.71 -30.59
N ASP A 179 -30.97 -54.28 -30.36
CA ASP A 179 -31.26 -55.69 -30.08
C ASP A 179 -30.70 -56.65 -31.15
N GLU A 180 -30.15 -57.78 -30.69
CA GLU A 180 -30.46 -59.20 -31.03
C GLU A 180 -29.27 -60.11 -30.68
#